data_AF-A0A0U2I1C3-F1
#
_entry.id   AF-A0A0U2I1C3-F1
#
_cell.length_a   1.000
_cell.length_b   1.000
_cell.length_c   1.000
_cell.angle_alpha   90.00
_cell.angle_beta   90.00
_cell.angle_gamma   90.00
#
_symmetry.space_group_name_H-M   'P 1'
#
loop_
_entity.id
_entity.type
_entity.pdbx_description
1 polymer ?
#
loop_
_entity_poly.entity_id
_entity_poly.type
_entity_poly.pdbx_seq_one_letter_code
_entity_poly.pdbx_strand_id
1 'polypeptide(L)'
;IGLWGKLNPDEIGPQALARCLIVYPWTQRYFASFGNLSSPAAIMGNPKVAAHGRTVMGGLERAIKNMDNIKATYAPLSVMHSEKLHVDP
;
A
#
# COMPACT_ATOMS: atom_id res chain seq x y z
N ILE A 1 -12.85 19.58 2.62
CA ILE A 1 -13.25 18.18 2.40
C ILE A 1 -13.24 17.92 0.90
N GLY A 2 -12.11 17.41 0.39
CA GLY A 2 -11.94 17.07 -1.02
C GLY A 2 -12.22 15.59 -1.29
N LEU A 3 -11.69 15.05 -2.39
CA LEU A 3 -11.80 13.62 -2.77
C LEU A 3 -11.47 12.69 -1.59
N TRP A 4 -10.39 12.97 -0.85
CA TRP A 4 -9.94 12.12 0.26
C TRP A 4 -10.99 11.88 1.35
N GLY A 5 -11.78 12.91 1.69
CA GLY A 5 -12.81 12.80 2.72
C GLY A 5 -14.00 11.91 2.34
N LYS A 6 -14.07 11.46 1.07
CA LYS A 6 -15.10 10.55 0.57
C LYS A 6 -14.62 9.10 0.48
N LEU A 7 -13.33 8.84 0.72
CA LEU A 7 -12.75 7.51 0.63
C LEU A 7 -12.87 6.80 1.97
N ASN A 8 -13.29 5.53 1.94
CA ASN A 8 -13.22 4.64 3.09
C ASN A 8 -11.90 3.84 3.03
N PRO A 9 -10.94 4.04 3.95
CA PRO A 9 -9.67 3.31 3.96
C PRO A 9 -9.83 1.79 4.11
N ASP A 10 -10.88 1.34 4.82
CA ASP A 10 -11.15 -0.07 5.05
C ASP A 10 -11.68 -0.78 3.80
N GLU A 11 -12.14 -0.02 2.81
CA GLU A 11 -12.62 -0.52 1.52
C GLU A 11 -11.56 -0.33 0.43
N ILE A 12 -11.10 0.90 0.24
CA ILE A 12 -10.24 1.27 -0.89
C ILE A 12 -8.82 0.72 -0.72
N GLY A 13 -8.29 0.68 0.52
CA GLY A 13 -6.96 0.15 0.81
C GLY A 13 -6.80 -1.31 0.38
N PRO A 14 -7.64 -2.24 0.88
CA PRO A 14 -7.64 -3.64 0.46
C PRO A 14 -7.82 -3.81 -1.05
N GLN A 15 -8.78 -3.09 -1.66
CA GLN A 15 -9.04 -3.20 -3.10
C GLN A 15 -7.82 -2.76 -3.95
N ALA A 16 -7.18 -1.65 -3.58
CA ALA A 16 -6.05 -1.11 -4.33
C ALA A 16 -4.84 -2.04 -4.27
N LEU A 17 -4.46 -2.52 -3.07
CA LEU A 17 -3.29 -3.40 -2.94
C LEU A 17 -3.56 -4.76 -3.60
N ALA A 18 -4.74 -5.34 -3.40
CA ALA A 18 -5.09 -6.60 -4.05
C ALA A 18 -5.05 -6.48 -5.59
N ARG A 19 -5.60 -5.39 -6.14
CA ARG A 19 -5.53 -5.12 -7.59
C ARG A 19 -4.09 -4.98 -8.08
N CYS A 20 -3.22 -4.29 -7.33
CA CYS A 20 -1.81 -4.17 -7.67
C CYS A 20 -1.14 -5.55 -7.76
N LEU A 21 -1.34 -6.41 -6.76
CA LEU A 21 -0.77 -7.76 -6.72
C LEU A 21 -1.31 -8.69 -7.83
N ILE A 22 -2.54 -8.46 -8.30
CA ILE A 22 -3.17 -9.23 -9.38
C ILE A 22 -2.70 -8.75 -10.75
N VAL A 23 -2.75 -7.45 -11.01
CA VAL A 23 -2.45 -6.85 -12.32
C VAL A 23 -0.94 -6.81 -12.58
N TYR A 24 -0.16 -6.64 -11.51
CA TYR A 24 1.30 -6.55 -11.56
C TYR A 24 1.92 -7.66 -10.69
N PRO A 25 1.85 -8.93 -11.12
CA PRO A 25 2.19 -10.07 -10.28
C PRO A 25 3.65 -10.08 -9.80
N TRP A 26 4.56 -9.41 -10.50
CA TRP A 26 5.95 -9.26 -10.05
C TRP A 26 6.06 -8.52 -8.71
N THR A 27 5.08 -7.67 -8.34
CA THR A 27 5.07 -6.96 -7.06
C THR A 27 4.86 -7.89 -5.87
N GLN A 28 4.32 -9.10 -6.09
CA GLN A 28 4.15 -10.11 -5.04
C GLN A 28 5.48 -10.50 -4.38
N ARG A 29 6.61 -10.35 -5.07
CA ARG A 29 7.96 -10.63 -4.53
C ARG A 29 8.26 -9.88 -3.23
N TYR A 30 7.70 -8.68 -3.06
CA TYR A 30 7.91 -7.85 -1.87
C TYR A 30 7.05 -8.29 -0.67
N PHE A 31 6.08 -9.17 -0.89
CA PHE A 31 5.07 -9.56 0.10
C PHE A 31 5.10 -11.06 0.42
N ALA A 32 6.26 -11.72 0.29
CA ALA A 32 6.39 -13.16 0.54
C ALA A 32 5.92 -13.59 1.95
N SER A 33 6.05 -12.72 2.96
CA SER A 33 5.58 -12.97 4.33
C SER A 33 4.04 -12.94 4.49
N PHE A 34 3.30 -12.58 3.44
CA PHE A 34 1.84 -12.50 3.48
C PHE A 34 1.18 -13.87 3.25
N GLY A 35 1.96 -14.90 2.94
CA GLY A 35 1.47 -16.26 2.74
C GLY A 35 0.98 -16.48 1.31
N ASN A 36 -0.18 -17.12 1.14
CA ASN A 36 -0.67 -17.49 -0.18
C ASN A 36 -1.12 -16.27 -0.99
N LEU A 37 -0.43 -16.00 -2.10
CA LEU A 37 -0.76 -14.98 -3.11
C LEU A 37 -0.89 -15.58 -4.53
N SER A 38 -1.02 -16.91 -4.64
CA SER A 38 -0.90 -17.65 -5.92
C SER A 38 -2.04 -17.41 -6.93
N SER A 39 -3.16 -16.84 -6.50
CA SER A 39 -4.33 -16.60 -7.36
C SER A 39 -5.07 -15.33 -6.94
N PRO A 40 -5.88 -14.73 -7.83
CA PRO A 40 -6.71 -13.58 -7.48
C PRO A 40 -7.61 -13.82 -6.26
N ALA A 41 -8.22 -14.99 -6.15
CA ALA A 41 -9.04 -15.34 -4.99
C ALA A 41 -8.21 -15.42 -3.70
N ALA A 42 -7.01 -16.01 -3.76
CA ALA A 42 -6.10 -16.05 -2.61
C ALA A 42 -5.67 -14.64 -2.18
N ILE A 43 -5.34 -13.76 -3.13
CA ILE A 43 -4.95 -12.37 -2.87
C ILE A 43 -6.13 -11.58 -2.26
N MET A 44 -7.31 -11.64 -2.88
CA MET A 44 -8.50 -10.91 -2.41
C MET A 44 -8.97 -11.39 -1.03
N GLY A 45 -8.79 -12.67 -0.71
CA GLY A 45 -9.13 -13.25 0.59
C GLY A 45 -8.04 -13.12 1.66
N ASN A 46 -6.87 -12.53 1.34
CA ASN A 46 -5.74 -12.52 2.26
C ASN A 46 -5.86 -11.39 3.32
N PRO A 47 -5.96 -11.71 4.62
CA PRO A 47 -6.12 -10.70 5.66
C PRO A 47 -4.91 -9.78 5.82
N LYS A 48 -3.70 -10.24 5.49
CA LYS A 48 -2.49 -9.42 5.52
C LYS A 48 -2.43 -8.43 4.36
N VAL A 49 -2.93 -8.81 3.18
CA VAL A 49 -3.12 -7.88 2.04
C VAL A 49 -4.11 -6.79 2.44
N ALA A 50 -5.26 -7.16 2.99
CA ALA A 50 -6.26 -6.18 3.43
C ALA A 50 -5.68 -5.24 4.51
N ALA A 51 -5.00 -5.78 5.52
CA ALA A 51 -4.38 -4.98 6.57
C ALA A 51 -3.30 -4.03 6.04
N HIS A 52 -2.43 -4.49 5.14
CA HIS A 52 -1.39 -3.64 4.57
C HIS A 52 -1.95 -2.57 3.63
N GLY A 53 -3.03 -2.87 2.90
CA GLY A 53 -3.77 -1.88 2.12
C GLY A 53 -4.23 -0.69 2.96
N ARG A 54 -4.70 -0.94 4.20
CA ARG A 54 -5.02 0.14 5.15
C ARG A 54 -3.78 0.93 5.59
N THR A 55 -2.66 0.24 5.83
CA THR A 55 -1.38 0.92 6.14
C THR A 55 -0.94 1.86 5.02
N VAL A 56 -1.09 1.46 3.76
CA VAL A 56 -0.81 2.32 2.59
C VAL A 56 -1.71 3.55 2.58
N MET A 57 -3.02 3.38 2.83
CA MET A 57 -3.96 4.51 2.94
C MET A 57 -3.59 5.48 4.06
N GLY A 58 -3.16 4.97 5.23
CA GLY A 58 -2.66 5.82 6.32
C GLY A 58 -1.36 6.56 5.95
N GLY A 59 -0.52 5.96 5.11
CA GLY A 59 0.61 6.63 4.47
C GLY A 59 0.14 7.84 3.67
N LEU A 60 -0.80 7.66 2.74
CA LEU A 60 -1.35 8.74 1.92
C LEU A 60 -2.04 9.83 2.74
N GLU A 61 -2.75 9.46 3.81
CA GLU A 61 -3.35 10.41 4.75
C GLU A 61 -2.29 11.34 5.36
N ARG A 62 -1.13 10.79 5.73
CA ARG A 62 0.00 11.57 6.26
C ARG A 62 0.46 12.62 5.26
N ALA A 63 0.54 12.29 3.97
CA ALA A 63 0.91 13.26 2.93
C ALA A 63 -0.15 14.36 2.79
N ILE A 64 -1.43 14.01 2.82
CA ILE A 64 -2.54 14.97 2.73
C ILE A 64 -2.57 15.93 3.92
N LYS A 65 -2.19 15.46 5.12
CA LYS A 65 -2.04 16.30 6.31
C LYS A 65 -0.77 17.18 6.29
N ASN A 66 0.16 16.93 5.37
CA ASN A 66 1.47 17.60 5.28
C ASN A 66 1.80 18.01 3.82
N MET A 67 0.82 18.50 3.05
CA MET A 67 0.96 18.72 1.60
C MET A 67 2.10 19.67 1.23
N ASP A 68 2.39 20.68 2.07
CA ASP A 68 3.45 21.64 1.82
C ASP A 68 4.87 21.08 2.05
N ASN A 69 4.99 19.89 2.65
CA ASN A 69 6.29 19.31 3.02
C ASN A 69 6.37 17.78 2.87
N ILE A 70 5.69 17.22 1.86
CA ILE A 70 5.61 15.76 1.63
C ILE A 70 6.99 15.10 1.60
N LYS A 71 7.98 15.73 0.95
CA LYS A 71 9.34 15.19 0.83
C LYS A 71 9.97 14.92 2.21
N ALA A 72 9.93 15.89 3.12
CA ALA A 72 10.47 15.68 4.46
C ALA A 72 9.62 14.67 5.26
N THR A 73 8.29 14.76 5.14
CA THR A 73 7.35 13.83 5.79
C THR A 73 7.61 12.36 5.42
N TYR A 74 8.00 12.10 4.18
CA TYR A 74 8.27 10.75 3.67
C TYR A 74 9.74 10.35 3.65
N ALA A 75 10.69 11.19 4.07
CA ALA A 75 12.11 10.84 4.04
C ALA A 75 12.40 9.47 4.72
N PRO A 76 11.85 9.14 5.91
CA PRO A 76 12.04 7.82 6.51
C PRO A 76 11.38 6.69 5.72
N LEU A 77 10.22 6.96 5.10
CA LEU A 77 9.49 5.99 4.29
C LEU A 77 10.24 5.69 2.99
N SER A 78 10.83 6.72 2.38
CA SER A 78 11.70 6.62 1.20
C SER A 78 12.89 5.72 1.52
N VAL A 79 13.63 6.00 2.60
CA VAL A 79 14.78 5.16 3.02
C VAL A 79 14.35 3.71 3.26
N MET A 80 13.17 3.49 3.83
CA MET A 80 12.65 2.13 4.01
C MET A 80 12.40 1.45 2.65
N HIS A 81 11.73 2.11 1.70
CA HIS A 81 11.37 1.50 0.42
C HIS A 81 12.58 1.32 -0.51
N SER A 82 13.49 2.31 -0.59
CA SER A 82 14.67 2.26 -1.45
C SER A 82 15.82 1.47 -0.84
N GLU A 83 16.28 1.84 0.35
CA GLU A 83 17.55 1.33 0.91
C GLU A 83 17.40 0.04 1.71
N LYS A 84 16.19 -0.28 2.20
CA LYS A 84 15.95 -1.50 2.98
C LYS A 84 15.20 -2.55 2.19
N LEU A 85 14.07 -2.16 1.59
CA LEU A 85 13.21 -3.08 0.86
C LEU A 85 13.59 -3.20 -0.63
N HIS A 86 14.38 -2.26 -1.17
CA HIS A 86 14.81 -2.23 -2.57
C HIS A 86 13.63 -2.40 -3.55
N VAL A 87 12.55 -1.67 -3.27
CA VAL A 87 11.40 -1.59 -4.16
C VAL A 87 11.80 -0.78 -5.39
N ASP A 88 11.52 -1.32 -6.58
CA ASP A 88 11.76 -0.64 -7.86
C ASP A 88 10.86 0.63 -7.93
N PRO A 89 11.42 1.84 -8.16
CA PRO A 89 10.67 3.11 -8.14
C PRO A 89 9.65 3.31 -9.26
#